data_AF-A0A3M6JZH0-F1
#
_entry.id   AF-A0A3M6JZH0-F1
#
_cell.length_a   1.000
_cell.length_b   1.000
_cell.length_c   1.000
_cell.angle_alpha   90.00
_cell.angle_beta   90.00
_cell.angle_gamma   90.00
#
_symmetry.space_group_name_H-M   'P 1'
#
loop_
_entity.id
_entity.type
_entity.pdbx_description
1 polymer ?
#
loop_
_entity_poly.entity_id
_entity_poly.type
_entity_poly.pdbx_seq_one_letter_code
_entity_poly.pdbx_strand_id
1 'polypeptide(L)'
;MGVLGNHLATIVTGVFAATLTGLWPYFVDFAPLLNFVFIMAVPITWFMVFTCWISQKSTDYMHNFAHQNEKKAEKQRAQTVHSTSAGMQMSISEISQVKSELSSELDELKETVKIKDSEIERLNQEISNLQTLVQIESLKTELANLKMLASKKK
;
A
#
# COMPACT_ATOMS: atom_id res chain seq x y z
N MET A 1 -0.32 -13.88 -27.20
CA MET A 1 -0.55 -13.07 -28.43
C MET A 1 0.36 -11.85 -28.44
N GLY A 2 1.16 -11.68 -29.51
CA GLY A 2 1.80 -10.44 -30.01
C GLY A 2 2.51 -9.51 -29.01
N VAL A 3 3.85 -9.60 -28.95
CA VAL A 3 4.74 -8.56 -28.38
C VAL A 3 4.48 -7.15 -28.98
N LEU A 4 3.86 -7.08 -30.16
CA LEU A 4 3.44 -5.84 -30.83
C LEU A 4 2.13 -5.23 -30.30
N GLY A 5 1.26 -6.03 -29.65
CA GLY A 5 -0.04 -5.56 -29.16
C GLY A 5 0.07 -4.65 -27.94
N ASN A 6 0.91 -5.03 -26.97
CA ASN A 6 1.11 -4.26 -25.74
C ASN A 6 1.86 -2.95 -25.97
N HIS A 7 2.65 -2.85 -27.04
CA HIS A 7 3.46 -1.65 -27.34
C HIS A 7 2.84 -0.72 -28.39
N LEU A 8 1.67 -1.07 -28.94
CA LEU A 8 1.04 -0.32 -30.03
C LEU A 8 0.80 1.16 -29.69
N ALA A 9 0.33 1.46 -28.47
CA ALA A 9 0.04 2.83 -28.03
C ALA A 9 1.29 3.73 -27.98
N THR A 10 2.39 3.26 -27.38
CA THR A 10 3.67 3.98 -27.37
C THR A 10 4.25 4.13 -28.78
N ILE A 11 4.12 3.12 -29.63
CA ILE A 11 4.62 3.19 -31.01
C ILE A 11 3.84 4.24 -31.82
N VAL A 12 2.50 4.26 -31.75
CA VAL A 12 1.70 5.25 -32.50
C VAL A 12 1.93 6.67 -31.99
N THR A 13 2.00 6.88 -30.67
CA THR A 13 2.27 8.21 -30.09
C THR A 13 3.72 8.65 -30.38
N GLY A 14 4.67 7.72 -30.41
CA GLY A 14 6.07 7.99 -30.75
C GLY A 14 6.25 8.40 -32.21
N VAL A 15 5.62 7.69 -33.15
CA VAL A 15 5.64 8.05 -34.57
C VAL A 15 4.97 9.41 -34.80
N PHE A 16 3.88 9.68 -34.10
CA PHE A 16 3.21 10.98 -34.15
C PHE A 16 4.13 12.11 -33.63
N ALA A 17 4.79 11.92 -32.48
CA ALA A 17 5.74 12.88 -31.93
C ALA A 17 6.93 13.13 -32.88
N ALA A 18 7.47 12.07 -33.48
CA ALA A 18 8.56 12.17 -34.46
C ALA A 18 8.13 12.93 -35.71
N THR A 19 6.92 12.68 -36.21
CA THR A 19 6.35 13.40 -37.37
C THR A 19 6.19 14.89 -37.05
N LEU A 20 5.64 15.22 -35.88
CA LEU A 20 5.47 16.61 -35.43
C LEU A 20 6.82 17.33 -35.27
N THR A 21 7.83 16.63 -34.75
CA THR A 21 9.19 17.16 -34.59
C THR A 21 9.89 17.34 -35.94
N GLY A 22 9.74 16.41 -36.88
CA GLY A 22 10.34 16.50 -38.22
C GLY A 22 9.66 17.53 -39.12
N LEU A 23 8.37 17.80 -38.88
CA LEU A 23 7.60 18.81 -39.61
C LEU A 23 7.91 20.24 -39.12
N TRP A 24 8.47 20.38 -37.91
CA TRP A 24 8.84 21.67 -37.31
C TRP A 24 9.75 22.54 -38.19
N PRO A 25 10.93 22.11 -38.67
CA PRO A 25 11.82 22.96 -39.47
C PRO A 25 11.17 23.47 -40.76
N TYR A 26 10.17 22.77 -41.30
CA TYR A 26 9.45 23.20 -42.50
C TYR A 26 8.47 24.35 -42.22
N PHE A 27 7.90 24.42 -41.01
CA PHE A 27 6.93 25.44 -40.62
C PHE A 27 7.51 26.61 -39.81
N VAL A 28 8.78 26.54 -39.39
CA VAL A 28 9.46 27.62 -38.66
C VAL A 28 9.45 28.95 -39.42
N ASP A 29 9.62 28.91 -40.75
CA ASP A 29 9.79 30.11 -41.58
C ASP A 29 8.46 30.70 -42.11
N PHE A 30 7.33 29.99 -41.95
CA PHE A 30 6.04 30.44 -42.50
C PHE A 30 5.26 31.39 -41.57
N ALA A 31 5.32 31.21 -40.24
CA ALA A 31 4.60 32.06 -39.29
C ALA A 31 5.15 31.97 -37.85
N PRO A 32 5.37 33.10 -37.14
CA PRO A 32 5.81 33.11 -35.73
C PRO A 32 4.83 32.41 -34.77
N LEU A 33 3.52 32.45 -35.06
CA LEU A 33 2.51 31.76 -34.26
C LEU A 33 2.66 30.24 -34.31
N LEU A 34 2.98 29.66 -35.47
CA LEU A 34 3.18 28.21 -35.60
C LEU A 34 4.43 27.78 -34.84
N ASN A 35 5.52 28.53 -34.96
CA ASN A 35 6.77 28.26 -34.22
C ASN A 35 6.52 28.16 -32.71
N PHE A 36 5.73 29.08 -32.13
CA PHE A 36 5.34 29.05 -30.72
C PHE A 36 4.46 27.85 -30.34
N VAL A 37 3.60 27.36 -31.24
CA VAL A 37 2.84 26.13 -30.99
C VAL A 37 3.78 24.92 -31.00
N PHE A 38 4.71 24.83 -31.95
CA PHE A 38 5.67 23.73 -32.04
C PHE A 38 6.65 23.69 -30.85
N ILE A 39 7.17 24.84 -30.38
CA ILE A 39 8.11 24.90 -29.24
C ILE A 39 7.51 24.30 -27.95
N MET A 40 6.18 24.43 -27.77
CA MET A 40 5.44 23.90 -26.62
C MET A 40 4.90 22.48 -26.89
N ALA A 41 4.40 22.22 -28.09
CA ALA A 41 3.77 20.94 -28.43
C ALA A 41 4.78 19.79 -28.51
N VAL A 42 5.99 20.03 -29.04
CA VAL A 42 7.03 19.00 -29.15
C VAL A 42 7.38 18.40 -27.79
N PRO A 43 7.75 19.18 -26.75
CA PRO A 43 8.06 18.61 -25.44
C PRO A 43 6.85 17.94 -24.76
N ILE A 44 5.64 18.48 -24.90
CA ILE A 44 4.42 17.87 -24.34
C ILE A 44 4.16 16.49 -24.97
N THR A 45 4.34 16.36 -26.30
CA THR A 45 4.08 15.11 -27.00
C THR A 45 5.13 14.05 -26.64
N TRP A 46 6.40 14.45 -26.52
CA TRP A 46 7.47 13.57 -26.03
C TRP A 46 7.26 13.12 -24.58
N PHE A 47 6.77 14.01 -23.72
CA PHE A 47 6.36 13.65 -22.36
C PHE A 47 5.24 12.61 -22.38
N MET A 48 4.24 12.78 -23.25
CA MET A 48 3.13 11.84 -23.39
C MET A 48 3.61 10.45 -23.85
N VAL A 49 4.54 10.37 -24.80
CA VAL A 49 5.21 9.11 -25.22
C VAL A 49 5.86 8.41 -24.03
N PHE A 50 6.58 9.16 -23.18
CA PHE A 50 7.21 8.61 -21.98
C PHE A 50 6.18 8.08 -20.97
N THR A 51 5.07 8.80 -20.76
CA THR A 51 3.98 8.33 -19.89
C THR A 51 3.29 7.06 -20.43
N CYS A 52 3.08 6.97 -21.75
CA CYS A 52 2.57 5.76 -22.40
C CYS A 52 3.54 4.58 -22.22
N TRP A 53 4.84 4.82 -22.34
CA TRP A 53 5.86 3.80 -22.15
C TRP A 53 5.89 3.26 -20.71
N ILE A 54 5.84 4.15 -19.70
CA ILE A 54 5.76 3.74 -18.29
C ILE A 54 4.47 2.96 -18.02
N SER A 55 3.34 3.42 -18.55
CA SER A 55 2.05 2.73 -18.38
C SER A 55 2.12 1.29 -18.90
N GLN A 56 2.69 1.07 -20.08
CA GLN A 56 2.88 -0.27 -20.63
C GLN A 56 3.84 -1.11 -19.80
N LYS A 57 4.97 -0.52 -19.38
CA LYS A 57 5.96 -1.19 -18.54
C LYS A 57 5.32 -1.66 -17.21
N SER A 58 4.46 -0.85 -16.61
CA SER A 58 3.70 -1.21 -15.40
C SER A 58 2.76 -2.40 -15.63
N THR A 59 2.04 -2.42 -16.75
CA THR A 59 1.16 -3.55 -17.11
C THR A 59 1.97 -4.82 -17.36
N ASP A 60 3.13 -4.73 -18.00
CA ASP A 60 4.01 -5.88 -18.24
C ASP A 60 4.60 -6.45 -16.94
N TYR A 61 4.84 -5.64 -15.90
CA TYR A 61 5.25 -6.14 -14.58
C TYR A 61 4.14 -6.93 -13.89
N MET A 62 2.89 -6.47 -14.03
CA MET A 62 1.73 -7.14 -13.45
C MET A 62 1.40 -8.44 -14.19
N HIS A 63 1.56 -8.46 -15.52
CA HIS A 63 1.32 -9.66 -16.34
C HIS A 63 2.48 -10.68 -16.33
N ASN A 64 3.72 -10.28 -16.01
CA ASN A 64 4.83 -11.23 -15.82
C ASN A 64 4.69 -12.05 -14.51
N PHE A 65 4.13 -11.46 -13.45
CA PHE A 65 3.76 -12.20 -12.24
C PHE A 65 2.60 -13.18 -12.49
N ALA A 66 1.66 -12.80 -13.36
CA ALA A 66 0.57 -13.68 -13.80
C ALA A 66 1.04 -14.78 -14.77
N HIS A 67 1.96 -14.49 -15.70
CA HIS A 67 2.45 -15.44 -16.70
C HIS A 67 3.30 -16.60 -16.15
N GLN A 68 3.85 -16.49 -14.93
CA GLN A 68 4.46 -17.65 -14.28
C GLN A 68 3.40 -18.68 -13.85
N ASN A 69 2.16 -18.24 -13.61
CA ASN A 69 1.00 -19.11 -13.35
C ASN A 69 0.19 -19.43 -14.63
N GLU A 70 0.16 -18.55 -15.63
CA GLU A 70 -0.64 -18.74 -16.86
C GLU A 70 0.01 -19.58 -17.96
N LYS A 71 1.33 -19.83 -17.95
CA LYS A 71 1.92 -20.79 -18.93
C LYS A 71 1.36 -22.22 -18.79
N LYS A 72 0.70 -22.55 -17.66
CA LYS A 72 -0.13 -23.75 -17.52
C LYS A 72 -1.55 -23.60 -18.08
N ALA A 73 -2.08 -22.38 -18.20
CA ALA A 73 -3.45 -22.08 -18.63
C ALA A 73 -3.61 -21.79 -20.13
N GLU A 74 -2.58 -21.24 -20.81
CA GLU A 74 -2.70 -20.88 -22.25
C GLU A 74 -2.79 -22.11 -23.17
N LYS A 75 -2.27 -23.28 -22.75
CA LYS A 75 -2.44 -24.53 -23.50
C LYS A 75 -3.89 -25.05 -23.51
N GLN A 76 -4.78 -24.51 -22.66
CA GLN A 76 -6.19 -24.91 -22.55
C GLN A 76 -7.16 -23.99 -23.29
N ARG A 77 -6.72 -22.82 -23.79
CA ARG A 77 -7.62 -21.78 -24.32
C ARG A 77 -7.84 -21.83 -25.85
N ALA A 78 -7.23 -22.79 -26.54
CA ALA A 78 -7.55 -23.09 -27.95
C ALA A 78 -8.77 -24.02 -28.10
N GLN A 79 -9.30 -24.53 -26.99
CA GLN A 79 -10.56 -25.25 -26.91
C GLN A 79 -11.45 -24.46 -25.96
N THR A 80 -12.77 -24.58 -26.11
CA THR A 80 -13.76 -24.07 -25.14
C THR A 80 -14.27 -22.65 -25.42
N VAL A 81 -15.10 -22.56 -26.46
CA VAL A 81 -16.24 -21.65 -26.62
C VAL A 81 -17.35 -21.93 -25.57
N HIS A 82 -17.04 -22.60 -24.47
CA HIS A 82 -17.97 -22.99 -23.40
C HIS A 82 -17.37 -22.54 -22.05
N SER A 83 -18.20 -22.37 -21.02
CA SER A 83 -17.80 -22.11 -19.62
C SER A 83 -17.71 -20.64 -19.15
N THR A 84 -18.84 -19.92 -19.22
CA THR A 84 -19.09 -18.70 -18.42
C THR A 84 -19.31 -19.00 -16.92
N SER A 85 -19.13 -20.24 -16.43
CA SER A 85 -19.44 -20.64 -15.04
C SER A 85 -18.23 -20.96 -14.14
N ALA A 86 -17.01 -21.01 -14.67
CA ALA A 86 -15.82 -21.42 -13.91
C ALA A 86 -15.06 -20.23 -13.26
N GLY A 87 -15.11 -19.04 -13.86
CA GLY A 87 -14.41 -17.85 -13.34
C GLY A 87 -14.97 -17.34 -12.00
N MET A 88 -16.27 -17.54 -11.75
CA MET A 88 -16.89 -17.11 -10.50
C MET A 88 -16.51 -18.01 -9.31
N GLN A 89 -16.25 -19.31 -9.54
CA GLN A 89 -15.90 -20.26 -8.47
C GLN A 89 -14.47 -20.09 -7.95
N MET A 90 -13.51 -19.67 -8.79
CA MET A 90 -12.13 -19.38 -8.34
C MET A 90 -12.09 -18.15 -7.45
N SER A 91 -12.83 -17.08 -7.81
CA SER A 91 -12.94 -15.87 -6.98
C SER A 91 -13.59 -16.16 -5.61
N ILE A 92 -14.61 -17.01 -5.55
CA ILE A 92 -15.26 -17.40 -4.29
C ILE A 92 -14.30 -18.21 -3.39
N SER A 93 -13.44 -19.04 -3.97
CA SER A 93 -12.46 -19.85 -3.22
C SER A 93 -11.36 -18.98 -2.62
N GLU A 94 -10.84 -18.00 -3.36
CA GLU A 94 -9.88 -17.02 -2.86
C GLU A 94 -10.49 -16.15 -1.75
N ILE A 95 -11.73 -15.69 -1.92
CA ILE A 95 -12.45 -14.93 -0.89
C ILE A 95 -12.66 -15.76 0.38
N SER A 96 -12.96 -17.07 0.24
CA SER A 96 -13.08 -17.97 1.38
C SER A 96 -11.75 -18.19 2.10
N GLN A 97 -10.64 -18.25 1.36
CA GLN A 97 -9.30 -18.42 1.92
C GLN A 97 -8.88 -17.15 2.68
N VAL A 98 -9.05 -15.98 2.08
CA VAL A 98 -8.80 -14.67 2.72
C VAL A 98 -9.66 -14.50 3.98
N LYS A 99 -10.93 -14.92 3.94
CA LYS A 99 -11.80 -14.92 5.13
C LYS A 99 -11.24 -15.80 6.25
N SER A 100 -10.72 -16.98 5.93
CA SER A 100 -10.15 -17.89 6.94
C SER A 100 -8.87 -17.36 7.56
N GLU A 101 -8.02 -16.71 6.75
CA GLU A 101 -6.77 -16.09 7.20
C GLU A 101 -7.05 -14.89 8.12
N LEU A 102 -7.95 -13.99 7.70
CA LEU A 102 -8.41 -12.87 8.53
C LEU A 102 -9.06 -13.32 9.84
N SER A 103 -9.80 -14.44 9.82
CA SER A 103 -10.40 -15.00 11.04
C SER A 103 -9.32 -15.51 12.00
N SER A 104 -8.27 -16.16 11.47
CA SER A 104 -7.14 -16.65 12.27
C SER A 104 -6.36 -15.49 12.88
N GLU A 105 -6.05 -14.44 12.11
CA GLU A 105 -5.38 -13.24 12.60
C GLU A 105 -6.20 -12.51 13.66
N LEU A 106 -7.53 -12.47 13.50
CA LEU A 106 -8.42 -11.85 14.48
C LEU A 106 -8.43 -12.61 15.81
N ASP A 107 -8.44 -13.94 15.77
CA ASP A 107 -8.37 -14.77 16.97
C ASP A 107 -7.01 -14.63 17.68
N GLU A 108 -5.90 -14.58 16.94
CA GLU A 108 -4.56 -14.34 17.48
C GLU A 108 -4.45 -12.94 18.13
N LEU A 109 -4.97 -11.91 17.46
CA LEU A 109 -4.98 -10.56 17.98
C LEU A 109 -5.84 -10.45 19.25
N LYS A 110 -6.99 -11.13 19.28
CA LYS A 110 -7.87 -11.19 20.44
C LYS A 110 -7.20 -11.85 21.65
N GLU A 111 -6.50 -12.97 21.45
CA GLU A 111 -5.73 -13.61 22.53
C GLU A 111 -4.59 -12.71 23.01
N THR A 112 -3.89 -12.03 22.09
CA THR A 112 -2.85 -11.06 22.46
C THR A 112 -3.40 -9.91 23.30
N VAL A 113 -4.56 -9.37 22.93
CA VAL A 113 -5.24 -8.32 23.72
C VAL A 113 -5.63 -8.84 25.10
N LYS A 114 -6.18 -10.05 25.19
CA LYS A 114 -6.60 -10.65 26.46
C LYS A 114 -5.42 -10.88 27.42
N ILE A 115 -4.26 -11.28 26.89
CA ILE A 115 -3.01 -11.39 27.65
C ILE A 115 -2.57 -10.00 28.15
N LYS A 116 -2.61 -8.98 27.29
CA LYS A 116 -2.26 -7.60 27.67
C LYS A 116 -3.20 -7.01 28.72
N ASP A 117 -4.50 -7.28 28.64
CA ASP A 117 -5.47 -6.85 29.66
C ASP A 117 -5.16 -7.48 31.02
N SER A 118 -4.78 -8.75 31.04
CA SER A 118 -4.35 -9.45 32.27
C SER A 118 -3.06 -8.84 32.86
N GLU A 119 -2.12 -8.43 32.00
CA GLU A 119 -0.89 -7.76 32.40
C GLU A 119 -1.16 -6.35 32.96
N ILE A 120 -2.08 -5.60 32.35
CA ILE A 120 -2.51 -4.28 32.84
C ILE A 120 -3.14 -4.41 34.23
N GLU A 121 -4.00 -5.41 34.47
CA GLU A 121 -4.61 -5.65 35.78
C GLU A 121 -3.55 -5.95 36.84
N ARG A 122 -2.57 -6.81 36.51
CA ARG A 122 -1.46 -7.14 37.42
C ARG A 122 -0.63 -5.90 37.78
N LEU A 123 -0.28 -5.09 36.77
CA LEU A 123 0.50 -3.86 36.98
C LEU A 123 -0.27 -2.84 37.81
N ASN A 124 -1.58 -2.70 37.59
CA ASN A 124 -2.42 -1.80 38.36
C ASN A 124 -2.49 -2.21 39.85
N GLN A 125 -2.56 -3.52 40.12
CA GLN A 125 -2.49 -4.04 41.49
C GLN A 125 -1.13 -3.74 42.15
N GLU A 126 -0.03 -3.88 41.41
CA GLU A 126 1.32 -3.55 41.90
C GLU A 126 1.46 -2.06 42.21
N ILE A 127 0.97 -1.18 41.33
CA ILE A 127 0.94 0.28 41.55
C ILE A 127 0.14 0.62 42.81
N SER A 128 -1.04 0.02 42.98
CA SER A 128 -1.88 0.23 44.16
C SER A 128 -1.15 -0.16 45.45
N ASN A 129 -0.50 -1.34 45.46
CA ASN A 129 0.27 -1.80 46.61
C ASN A 129 1.45 -0.86 46.94
N LEU A 130 2.20 -0.43 45.92
CA LEU A 130 3.31 0.51 46.09
C LEU A 130 2.81 1.87 46.63
N GLN A 131 1.67 2.37 46.15
CA GLN A 131 1.06 3.60 46.66
C GLN A 131 0.64 3.45 48.13
N THR A 132 0.12 2.30 48.54
CA THR A 132 -0.19 2.01 49.95
C THR A 132 1.08 2.02 50.81
N LEU A 133 2.17 1.41 50.33
CA LEU A 133 3.45 1.40 51.05
C LEU A 133 3.98 2.83 51.28
N VAL A 134 4.00 3.65 50.23
CA VAL A 134 4.43 5.05 50.31
C VAL A 134 3.61 5.85 51.32
N GLN A 135 2.29 5.66 51.35
CA GLN A 135 1.42 6.31 52.34
C GLN A 135 1.69 5.86 53.78
N ILE A 136 2.01 4.58 54.00
CA ILE A 136 2.39 4.09 55.33
C ILE A 136 3.71 4.72 55.78
N GLU A 137 4.67 4.86 54.87
CA GLU A 137 5.94 5.49 55.17
C GLU A 137 5.78 6.98 55.52
N SER A 138 4.97 7.72 54.75
CA SER A 138 4.67 9.12 55.05
C SER A 138 3.97 9.27 56.41
N LEU A 139 2.93 8.47 56.69
CA LEU A 139 2.25 8.47 57.99
C LEU A 139 3.19 8.14 59.15
N LYS A 140 4.14 7.22 58.96
CA LYS A 140 5.16 6.88 59.95
C LYS A 140 6.09 8.07 60.25
N THR A 141 6.50 8.80 59.20
CA THR A 141 7.33 10.00 59.38
C THR A 141 6.58 11.12 60.10
N GLU A 142 5.30 11.34 59.76
CA GLU A 142 4.45 12.33 60.44
C GLU A 142 4.22 11.96 61.91
N LEU A 143 3.95 10.70 62.20
CA LEU A 143 3.79 10.21 63.58
C LEU A 143 5.09 10.37 64.39
N ALA A 144 6.25 10.06 63.79
CA ALA A 144 7.55 10.28 64.43
C ALA A 144 7.79 11.76 64.74
N ASN A 145 7.44 12.66 63.81
CA ASN A 145 7.54 14.11 64.01
C ASN A 145 6.61 14.61 65.12
N LEU A 146 5.33 14.21 65.09
CA LEU A 146 4.37 14.55 66.14
C LEU A 146 4.81 14.04 67.52
N LYS A 147 5.39 12.83 67.60
CA LYS A 147 5.95 12.28 68.85
C LYS A 147 7.13 13.11 69.36
N MET A 148 8.03 13.56 68.49
CA MET A 148 9.12 14.46 68.89
C MET A 148 8.60 15.80 69.41
N LEU A 149 7.62 16.40 68.73
CA LEU A 149 7.01 17.66 69.17
C LEU A 149 6.31 17.51 70.53
N ALA A 150 5.59 16.42 70.74
CA ALA A 150 4.97 16.11 72.03
C ALA A 150 6.00 15.87 73.14
N SER A 151 7.12 15.22 72.83
CA SER A 151 8.21 14.99 73.79
C SER A 151 8.97 16.27 74.14
N LYS A 152 9.07 17.24 73.22
CA LYS A 152 9.73 18.53 73.45
C LYS A 152 8.87 19.49 74.29
N LYS A 153 7.58 19.21 74.42
CA LYS A 153 6.61 20.02 75.18
C LYS A 153 6.51 19.59 76.67
N LYS A 154 7.18 18.51 77.07
CA LYS A 154 7.37 18.11 78.48
C LYS A 154 8.74 18.57 78.96
#